data_AF-A0A3C0FNX1-F1
#
_entry.id   AF-A0A3C0FNX1-F1
#
_cell.length_a   1.000
_cell.length_b   1.000
_cell.length_c   1.000
_cell.angle_alpha   90.00
_cell.angle_beta   90.00
_cell.angle_gamma   90.00
#
_symmetry.space_group_name_H-M   'P 1'
#
loop_
_entity.id
_entity.type
_entity.pdbx_description
1 polymer ?
#
loop_
_entity_poly.entity_id
_entity_poly.type
_entity_poly.pdbx_seq_one_letter_code
_entity_poly.pdbx_strand_id
1 'polypeptide(L)'
;GQFDLNDLLAQLKQLQKMGDLSGIMGMLPGMGALKKQMSQTKLDPKLLTHQEAIILSMTPKERENPAIIKASRKKRIAAGCGL
;
A
#
# COMPACT_ATOMS: atom_id res chain seq x y z
N GLY A 1 -11.12 -5.98 -19.20
CA GLY A 1 -9.86 -5.94 -18.45
C GLY A 1 -10.09 -6.59 -17.11
N GLN A 2 -9.32 -7.61 -16.76
CA GLN A 2 -9.34 -8.16 -15.40
C GLN A 2 -8.53 -7.22 -14.52
N PHE A 3 -9.13 -6.77 -13.43
CA PHE A 3 -8.43 -6.05 -12.38
C PHE A 3 -7.53 -7.06 -11.65
N ASP A 4 -6.22 -6.85 -11.67
CA ASP A 4 -5.25 -7.74 -11.04
C ASP A 4 -4.53 -7.08 -9.85
N LEU A 5 -3.62 -7.81 -9.21
CA LEU A 5 -2.87 -7.24 -8.08
C LEU A 5 -1.80 -6.21 -8.52
N ASN A 6 -1.46 -6.13 -9.80
CA ASN A 6 -0.58 -5.08 -10.31
C ASN A 6 -1.32 -3.74 -10.38
N ASP A 7 -2.60 -3.76 -10.76
CA ASP A 7 -3.47 -2.57 -10.71
C ASP A 7 -3.64 -2.09 -9.26
N LEU A 8 -3.88 -3.01 -8.32
CA LEU A 8 -3.94 -2.69 -6.90
C LEU A 8 -2.63 -2.09 -6.39
N LEU A 9 -1.48 -2.64 -6.80
CA LEU A 9 -0.16 -2.11 -6.43
C LEU A 9 0.03 -0.68 -6.94
N ALA A 10 -0.40 -0.38 -8.17
CA ALA A 10 -0.33 0.96 -8.74
C ALA A 10 -1.17 1.96 -7.94
N GLN A 11 -2.38 1.55 -7.53
CA GLN A 11 -3.25 2.37 -6.68
C GLN A 11 -2.66 2.61 -5.29
N LEU A 12 -2.10 1.58 -4.65
CA LEU A 12 -1.44 1.70 -3.34
C LEU A 12 -0.27 2.68 -3.39
N LYS A 13 0.56 2.61 -4.44
CA LYS A 13 1.65 3.56 -4.65
C LYS A 13 1.17 5.00 -4.83
N GLN A 14 0.03 5.20 -5.50
CA GLN A 14 -0.56 6.53 -5.63
C GLN A 14 -1.06 7.07 -4.29
N LEU A 15 -1.72 6.23 -3.50
CA LEU A 15 -2.19 6.59 -2.15
C LEU A 15 -1.03 6.91 -1.21
N GLN A 16 0.06 6.13 -1.26
CA GLN A 16 1.26 6.39 -0.46
C GLN A 16 1.86 7.75 -0.79
N LYS A 17 2.03 8.07 -2.08
CA LYS A 17 2.53 9.39 -2.50
C LYS A 17 1.66 10.54 -1.99
N MET A 18 0.33 10.37 -2.03
CA MET A 18 -0.59 11.37 -1.48
C MET A 18 -0.50 11.49 0.05
N GLY A 19 -0.27 10.37 0.75
CA GLY A 19 -0.01 10.35 2.19
C GLY A 19 1.27 11.10 2.58
N ASP A 20 2.35 10.88 1.84
CA ASP A 20 3.63 11.54 2.08
C ASP A 20 3.54 13.07 1.86
N LEU A 21 2.83 13.49 0.81
CA LEU A 21 2.56 14.92 0.54
C LEU A 21 1.74 15.57 1.65
N SER A 22 0.73 14.86 2.18
CA SER A 22 -0.05 15.32 3.34
C SER A 22 0.82 15.44 4.60
N GLY A 23 1.73 14.49 4.81
CA GLY A 23 2.72 14.53 5.90
C GLY A 23 3.63 15.75 5.82
N ILE A 24 4.20 16.03 4.65
CA ILE A 24 5.09 17.19 4.41
C ILE A 24 4.33 18.50 4.61
N MET A 25 3.13 18.63 4.04
CA MET A 25 2.28 19.82 4.20
C MET A 25 1.87 20.04 5.67
N GLY A 26 1.76 18.95 6.45
CA GLY A 26 1.52 19.00 7.89
C GLY A 26 2.73 19.37 8.75
N MET A 27 3.95 19.35 8.21
CA MET A 27 5.19 19.73 8.89
C MET A 27 5.62 21.18 8.59
N LEU A 28 5.04 21.83 7.59
CA LEU A 28 5.30 23.25 7.30
C LEU A 28 4.68 24.14 8.39
N PRO A 29 5.50 24.94 9.13
CA PRO A 29 4.97 25.86 10.13
C PRO A 29 4.13 26.95 9.43
N GLY A 30 2.87 27.11 9.84
CA GLY A 30 1.96 28.13 9.29
C GLY A 30 0.68 27.62 8.62
N MET A 31 0.50 26.30 8.42
CA MET A 31 -0.72 25.72 7.80
C MET A 31 -1.54 24.82 8.73
N GLY A 32 -1.56 25.12 10.03
CA GLY A 32 -2.22 24.29 11.06
C GLY A 32 -3.73 24.10 10.88
N ALA A 33 -4.43 25.02 10.21
CA ALA A 33 -5.87 24.93 9.97
C ALA A 33 -6.23 23.95 8.82
N LEU A 34 -5.41 23.89 7.77
CA LEU A 34 -5.61 22.97 6.63
C LEU A 34 -5.25 21.52 6.98
N LYS A 35 -4.31 21.34 7.93
CA LYS A 35 -3.91 20.03 8.46
C LYS A 35 -5.11 19.24 9.03
N LYS A 36 -6.03 19.90 9.74
CA LYS A 36 -7.21 19.25 10.34
C LYS A 36 -8.19 18.72 9.29
N GLN A 37 -8.35 19.41 8.16
CA GLN A 37 -9.32 19.06 7.13
C GLN A 37 -8.82 17.91 6.24
N MET A 38 -7.50 17.80 6.00
CA MET A 38 -6.90 16.67 5.27
C MET A 38 -6.67 15.42 6.15
N SER A 39 -6.54 15.57 7.47
CA SER A 39 -6.31 14.46 8.40
C SER A 39 -7.53 13.57 8.70
N GLN A 40 -8.70 13.85 8.10
CA GLN A 40 -9.90 13.02 8.29
C GLN A 40 -9.83 11.68 7.56
N THR A 41 -8.94 11.52 6.59
CA THR A 41 -8.63 10.21 5.99
C THR A 41 -7.48 9.59 6.77
N LYS A 42 -7.79 8.93 7.90
CA LYS A 42 -6.83 8.14 8.69
C LYS A 42 -6.39 6.90 7.91
N LEU A 43 -5.68 7.10 6.80
CA LEU A 43 -4.96 6.02 6.14
C LEU A 43 -3.68 5.80 6.91
N ASP A 44 -3.55 4.63 7.53
CA ASP A 44 -2.35 4.27 8.28
C ASP A 44 -1.23 3.94 7.27
N PRO A 45 -0.18 4.79 7.13
CA PRO A 45 0.83 4.60 6.09
C PRO A 45 1.58 3.27 6.27
N LYS A 46 1.74 2.82 7.52
CA LYS A 46 2.35 1.52 7.83
C LYS A 46 1.55 0.35 7.24
N LEU A 47 0.23 0.43 7.26
CA LEU A 47 -0.64 -0.60 6.68
C LEU A 47 -0.50 -0.62 5.15
N LEU A 48 -0.43 0.56 4.53
CA LEU A 48 -0.23 0.70 3.07
C LEU A 48 1.12 0.11 2.65
N THR A 49 2.20 0.47 3.33
CA THR A 49 3.54 -0.08 3.05
C THR A 49 3.56 -1.60 3.25
N HIS A 50 2.83 -2.11 4.24
CA HIS A 50 2.74 -3.55 4.48
C HIS A 50 1.99 -4.28 3.36
N GLN A 51 0.86 -3.73 2.90
CA GLN A 51 0.13 -4.28 1.76
C GLN A 51 0.96 -4.25 0.48
N GLU A 52 1.71 -3.17 0.26
CA GLU A 52 2.67 -3.08 -0.85
C GLU A 52 3.72 -4.19 -0.77
N ALA A 53 4.31 -4.39 0.40
CA ALA A 53 5.33 -5.43 0.64
C ALA A 53 4.78 -6.85 0.37
N ILE A 54 3.53 -7.13 0.72
CA ILE A 54 2.86 -8.41 0.42
C ILE A 54 2.81 -8.63 -1.09
N ILE A 55 2.32 -7.66 -1.87
CA ILE A 55 2.19 -7.79 -3.33
C ILE A 55 3.58 -7.89 -3.99
N LEU A 56 4.55 -7.10 -3.53
CA LEU A 56 5.92 -7.14 -4.02
C LEU A 56 6.60 -8.49 -3.77
N SER A 57 6.23 -9.21 -2.71
CA SER A 57 6.74 -10.54 -2.39
C SER A 57 6.14 -11.67 -3.26
N MET A 58 5.11 -11.38 -4.06
CA MET A 58 4.53 -12.30 -5.03
C MET A 58 5.29 -12.33 -6.35
N THR A 59 5.21 -13.45 -7.06
CA THR A 59 5.67 -13.58 -8.46
C THR A 59 4.64 -12.99 -9.43
N PRO A 60 5.01 -12.61 -10.67
CA PRO A 60 4.08 -12.05 -11.65
C PRO A 60 2.83 -12.91 -11.89
N LYS A 61 3.02 -14.24 -12.01
CA LYS A 61 1.92 -15.20 -12.17
C LYS A 61 0.95 -15.22 -10.99
N GLU A 62 1.45 -15.01 -9.77
CA GLU A 62 0.62 -14.94 -8.57
C GLU A 62 -0.15 -13.62 -8.49
N ARG A 63 0.38 -12.54 -9.07
CA ARG A 63 -0.29 -11.23 -9.14
C ARG A 63 -1.41 -11.20 -10.18
N GLU A 64 -1.16 -11.81 -11.33
CA GLU A 64 -2.15 -11.98 -12.42
C GLU A 64 -3.27 -12.94 -12.00
N ASN A 65 -2.94 -14.00 -11.24
CA ASN A 65 -3.92 -14.98 -10.79
C ASN A 65 -3.77 -15.33 -9.30
N PRO A 66 -4.44 -14.59 -8.40
CA PRO A 66 -4.38 -14.85 -6.96
C PRO A 66 -4.92 -16.21 -6.54
N ALA A 67 -5.75 -16.88 -7.37
CA ALA A 67 -6.33 -18.18 -7.05
C ALA A 67 -5.28 -19.31 -6.94
N ILE A 68 -4.08 -19.12 -7.51
CA ILE A 68 -3.00 -20.11 -7.41
C ILE A 68 -2.27 -20.06 -6.05
N ILE A 69 -2.54 -19.05 -5.21
CA ILE A 69 -1.89 -18.82 -3.92
C ILE A 69 -2.41 -19.81 -2.87
N LYS A 70 -1.77 -20.99 -2.82
CA LYS A 70 -1.99 -22.03 -1.80
C LYS A 70 -1.11 -21.82 -0.56
N ALA A 71 -1.25 -22.68 0.44
CA ALA A 71 -0.55 -22.59 1.73
C ALA A 71 0.98 -22.39 1.61
N SER A 72 1.67 -23.15 0.73
CA SER A 72 3.12 -23.01 0.52
C SER A 72 3.49 -21.61 -0.01
N ARG A 73 2.74 -21.06 -0.96
CA ARG A 73 2.97 -19.73 -1.52
C ARG A 73 2.67 -18.64 -0.49
N LYS A 74 1.59 -18.78 0.30
CA LYS A 74 1.28 -17.86 1.41
C LYS A 74 2.43 -17.78 2.41
N LYS A 75 3.00 -18.92 2.82
CA LYS A 75 4.14 -18.97 3.74
C LYS A 75 5.37 -18.26 3.17
N ARG A 76 5.66 -18.46 1.88
CA ARG A 76 6.77 -17.77 1.19
C ARG A 76 6.55 -16.26 1.12
N ILE A 77 5.33 -15.83 0.78
CA ILE A 77 4.98 -14.41 0.66
C ILE A 77 5.06 -13.73 2.05
N ALA A 78 4.51 -14.37 3.09
CA ALA A 78 4.57 -13.88 4.46
C ALA A 78 6.02 -13.67 4.93
N ALA A 79 6.88 -14.69 4.75
CA ALA A 79 8.30 -14.57 5.08
C ALA A 79 9.01 -13.47 4.25
N GLY A 80 8.60 -13.27 3.00
CA GLY A 80 9.14 -12.22 2.12
C GLY A 80 8.75 -10.80 2.51
N CYS A 81 7.56 -10.61 3.11
CA CYS A 81 7.07 -9.30 3.53
C CYS A 81 7.26 -9.00 5.03
N GLY A 82 7.90 -9.91 5.77
CA GLY A 82 8.22 -9.73 7.19
C GLY A 82 7.07 -10.06 8.15
N LEU A 83 6.19 -11.00 7.76
CA LEU A 83 5.12 -11.58 8.57
C LEU A 83 5.50 -12.92 9.20
#